data_AF-A0A554JPA3-F1
#
_entry.id   AF-A0A554JPA3-F1
#
_cell.length_a   1.000
_cell.length_b   1.000
_cell.length_c   1.000
_cell.angle_alpha   90.00
_cell.angle_beta   90.00
_cell.angle_gamma   90.00
#
_symmetry.space_group_name_H-M   'P 1'
#
loop_
_entity.id
_entity.type
_entity.pdbx_description
1 polymer ?
#
loop_
_entity_poly.entity_id
_entity_poly.type
_entity_poly.pdbx_seq_one_letter_code
_entity_poly.pdbx_strand_id
1 'polypeptide(L)'
;MPNDLLSFARNVTSQHGEDGIIERIFQIIGEGEKWCVELGALNGTHDSNVWHLVKEKGWSGVLIEADKTQFERLQKEYAGIDRAHCISAFVSFEGEDALDRVFARTPLPKDFDLFSLDIDGNEYHVWESLADYRPRVVVVEFNQTIPNDVTFIQPRDMRVFQGTSLRAFIELGKRKGYELVAANEVNAFFVRKELFLKCGITDNSIDALHTDRQYQTKLFQLYDGTLRISGYDRLLWHNLPIDIEKLQVLPRRARRYPAHIDENSAVRTFKYWARKLPFYPFVQRMRKLRMQSVWK
;
A
#
# COMPACT_ATOMS: atom_id res chain seq x y z
N MET A 1 19.40 14.21 -16.61
CA MET A 1 19.28 12.95 -15.85
C MET A 1 17.81 12.73 -15.58
N PRO A 2 17.27 11.50 -15.62
CA PRO A 2 15.94 11.26 -15.07
C PRO A 2 15.90 11.84 -13.65
N ASN A 3 14.82 12.53 -13.34
CA ASN A 3 14.68 13.24 -12.07
C ASN A 3 14.34 12.20 -11.01
N ASP A 4 15.37 11.58 -10.45
CA ASP A 4 15.24 10.66 -9.32
C ASP A 4 14.81 11.48 -8.09
N LEU A 5 13.50 11.57 -7.87
CA LEU A 5 12.92 12.30 -6.75
C LEU A 5 13.34 11.70 -5.40
N LEU A 6 13.58 10.39 -5.32
CA LEU A 6 13.99 9.72 -4.08
C LEU A 6 15.40 10.15 -3.64
N SER A 7 16.26 10.58 -4.57
CA SER A 7 17.58 11.14 -4.23
C SER A 7 17.53 12.43 -3.41
N PHE A 8 16.36 13.09 -3.35
CA PHE A 8 16.11 14.29 -2.55
C PHE A 8 15.46 13.98 -1.20
N ALA A 9 15.28 12.71 -0.85
CA ALA A 9 14.71 12.27 0.43
C ALA A 9 15.44 12.92 1.61
N ARG A 10 14.68 13.60 2.45
CA ARG A 10 15.14 14.25 3.68
C ARG A 10 13.96 14.38 4.63
N ASN A 11 14.21 14.25 5.93
CA ASN A 11 13.21 14.47 6.97
C ASN A 11 13.52 15.76 7.73
N VAL A 12 12.50 16.60 7.91
CA VAL A 12 12.40 17.58 9.00
C VAL A 12 11.52 17.00 10.09
N THR A 13 10.32 16.57 9.69
CA THR A 13 9.32 15.91 10.55
C THR A 13 8.77 14.63 9.95
N SER A 14 8.89 14.43 8.64
CA SER A 14 8.42 13.22 7.95
C SER A 14 9.23 11.96 8.32
N GLN A 15 8.74 10.81 7.91
CA GLN A 15 9.27 9.51 8.32
C GLN A 15 10.30 8.93 7.32
N HIS A 16 9.99 8.92 6.02
CA HIS A 16 10.74 8.22 4.97
C HIS A 16 11.16 9.15 3.81
N GLY A 17 11.47 10.41 4.12
CA GLY A 17 12.07 11.38 3.21
C GLY A 17 11.09 12.31 2.50
N GLU A 18 9.81 12.28 2.88
CA GLU A 18 8.72 13.00 2.24
C GLU A 18 8.98 14.49 2.16
N ASP A 19 9.48 15.14 3.22
CA ASP A 19 9.74 16.59 3.23
C ASP A 19 10.60 17.02 2.02
N GLY A 20 11.72 16.34 1.80
CA GLY A 20 12.62 16.64 0.68
C GLY A 20 12.05 16.28 -0.69
N ILE A 21 11.31 15.18 -0.80
CA ILE A 21 10.65 14.75 -2.04
C ILE A 21 9.56 15.76 -2.43
N ILE A 22 8.72 16.18 -1.48
CA ILE A 22 7.65 17.15 -1.67
C ILE A 22 8.22 18.51 -2.08
N GLU A 23 9.23 19.01 -1.35
CA GLU A 23 9.93 20.25 -1.72
C GLU A 23 10.45 20.17 -3.16
N ARG A 24 11.06 19.03 -3.53
CA ARG A 24 11.60 18.84 -4.88
C ARG A 24 10.49 18.83 -5.93
N ILE A 25 9.38 18.15 -5.69
CA ILE A 25 8.22 18.14 -6.59
C ILE A 25 7.76 19.57 -6.86
N PHE A 26 7.54 20.37 -5.81
CA PHE A 26 7.05 21.75 -5.97
C PHE A 26 8.08 22.70 -6.59
N GLN A 27 9.38 22.48 -6.41
CA GLN A 27 10.43 23.19 -7.18
C GLN A 27 10.31 22.94 -8.69
N ILE A 28 9.86 21.75 -9.10
CA ILE A 28 9.74 21.37 -10.51
C ILE A 28 8.42 21.86 -11.11
N ILE A 29 7.30 21.64 -10.41
CA ILE A 29 5.96 21.92 -10.95
C ILE A 29 5.48 23.36 -10.67
N GLY A 30 6.12 24.07 -9.74
CA GLY A 30 5.75 25.38 -9.20
C GLY A 30 4.83 25.28 -7.95
N GLU A 31 4.87 26.24 -7.03
CA GLU A 31 4.24 26.15 -5.70
C GLU A 31 2.74 26.52 -5.64
N GLY A 32 2.15 27.07 -6.71
CA GLY A 32 0.72 27.41 -6.77
C GLY A 32 0.28 28.38 -5.67
N GLU A 33 -0.81 28.07 -4.94
CA GLU A 33 -1.39 28.93 -3.89
C GLU A 33 -0.85 28.64 -2.48
N LYS A 34 0.05 27.65 -2.36
CA LYS A 34 0.65 27.19 -1.10
C LYS A 34 -0.38 26.68 -0.08
N TRP A 35 -1.31 25.85 -0.52
CA TRP A 35 -2.27 25.17 0.36
C TRP A 35 -1.97 23.68 0.48
N CYS A 36 -1.92 23.19 1.72
CA CYS A 36 -1.80 21.77 2.01
C CYS A 36 -2.94 21.25 2.88
N VAL A 37 -3.21 19.96 2.74
CA VAL A 37 -4.11 19.19 3.61
C VAL A 37 -3.34 17.99 4.14
N GLU A 38 -3.48 17.70 5.43
CA GLU A 38 -3.01 16.46 6.04
C GLU A 38 -4.15 15.78 6.79
N LEU A 39 -4.42 14.53 6.43
CA LEU A 39 -5.29 13.63 7.19
C LEU A 39 -4.42 12.76 8.11
N GLY A 40 -4.94 12.48 9.32
CA GLY A 40 -4.16 11.78 10.35
C GLY A 40 -3.03 12.66 10.89
N ALA A 41 -3.32 13.94 11.13
CA ALA A 41 -2.31 14.91 11.52
C ALA A 41 -1.69 14.65 12.92
N LEU A 42 -2.22 13.70 13.70
CA LEU A 42 -1.74 13.33 15.03
C LEU A 42 -1.54 14.56 15.93
N ASN A 43 -0.34 14.74 16.48
CA ASN A 43 0.01 15.89 17.32
C ASN A 43 0.44 17.12 16.50
N GLY A 44 0.42 17.04 15.18
CA GLY A 44 0.80 18.09 14.25
C GLY A 44 2.24 18.06 13.76
N THR A 45 3.12 17.25 14.37
CA THR A 45 4.57 17.25 14.10
C THR A 45 5.13 15.85 13.88
N HIS A 46 4.58 14.84 14.55
CA HIS A 46 5.06 13.46 14.44
C HIS A 46 4.75 12.91 13.05
N ASP A 47 5.79 12.54 12.31
CA ASP A 47 5.73 11.96 10.97
C ASP A 47 4.92 12.81 9.97
N SER A 48 4.79 14.12 10.23
CA SER A 48 4.02 15.04 9.40
C SER A 48 4.75 15.39 8.10
N ASN A 49 4.01 15.28 7.00
CA ASN A 49 4.45 15.64 5.65
C ASN A 49 4.22 17.13 5.33
N VAL A 50 3.53 17.86 6.20
CA VAL A 50 3.17 19.27 5.95
C VAL A 50 3.68 20.23 7.01
N TRP A 51 4.16 19.74 8.17
CA TRP A 51 4.64 20.62 9.25
C TRP A 51 5.69 21.61 8.74
N HIS A 52 6.70 21.16 7.98
CA HIS A 52 7.74 22.06 7.46
C HIS A 52 7.18 23.13 6.51
N LEU A 53 6.23 22.73 5.64
CA LEU A 53 5.59 23.65 4.69
C LEU A 53 4.79 24.73 5.43
N VAL A 54 3.99 24.30 6.40
CA VAL A 54 3.17 25.21 7.21
C VAL A 54 4.11 26.04 8.07
N LYS A 55 4.93 25.46 8.94
CA LYS A 55 5.68 26.21 9.96
C LYS A 55 6.77 27.12 9.40
N GLU A 56 7.46 26.69 8.35
CA GLU A 56 8.67 27.38 7.87
C GLU A 56 8.54 27.98 6.46
N LYS A 57 7.64 27.45 5.62
CA LYS A 57 7.49 27.91 4.22
C LYS A 57 6.27 28.79 3.98
N GLY A 58 5.49 29.05 5.02
CA GLY A 58 4.34 29.97 4.97
C GLY A 58 3.12 29.41 4.25
N TRP A 59 3.01 28.08 4.11
CA TRP A 59 1.83 27.45 3.49
C TRP A 59 0.62 27.50 4.42
N SER A 60 -0.57 27.65 3.86
CA SER A 60 -1.81 27.45 4.61
C SER A 60 -2.13 25.96 4.70
N GLY A 61 -2.65 25.52 5.85
CA GLY A 61 -2.86 24.09 6.13
C GLY A 61 -4.27 23.80 6.62
N VAL A 62 -4.89 22.74 6.12
CA VAL A 62 -6.04 22.09 6.79
C VAL A 62 -5.54 20.78 7.39
N LEU A 63 -5.60 20.67 8.71
CA LEU A 63 -5.00 19.56 9.48
C LEU A 63 -6.12 18.80 10.18
N ILE A 64 -6.35 17.55 9.83
CA ILE A 64 -7.50 16.78 10.29
C ILE A 64 -7.03 15.62 11.16
N GLU A 65 -7.57 15.53 12.37
CA GLU A 65 -7.26 14.47 13.33
C GLU A 65 -8.54 13.99 14.04
N ALA A 66 -8.73 12.69 14.15
CA ALA A 66 -9.94 12.09 14.73
C ALA A 66 -9.81 11.86 16.24
N ASP A 67 -8.62 11.49 16.73
CA ASP A 67 -8.36 11.28 18.14
C ASP A 67 -8.33 12.61 18.89
N LYS A 68 -9.17 12.74 19.92
CA LYS A 68 -9.30 13.99 20.68
C LYS A 68 -8.02 14.37 21.42
N THR A 69 -7.26 13.40 21.91
CA THR A 69 -6.03 13.65 22.67
C THR A 69 -4.94 14.18 21.75
N GLN A 70 -4.80 13.59 20.56
CA GLN A 70 -3.88 14.07 19.54
C GLN A 70 -4.34 15.41 18.97
N PHE A 71 -5.63 15.58 18.72
CA PHE A 71 -6.20 16.85 18.27
C PHE A 71 -5.92 18.01 19.23
N GLU A 72 -6.04 17.81 20.55
CA GLU A 72 -5.68 18.83 21.53
C GLU A 72 -4.18 19.22 21.46
N ARG A 73 -3.30 18.27 21.12
CA ARG A 73 -1.87 18.53 20.92
C ARG A 73 -1.64 19.26 19.60
N LEU A 74 -2.30 18.86 18.53
CA LEU A 74 -2.32 19.53 17.24
C LEU A 74 -2.72 21.00 17.38
N GLN A 75 -3.81 21.28 18.10
CA GLN A 75 -4.26 22.66 18.33
C GLN A 75 -3.22 23.49 19.11
N LYS A 76 -2.54 22.89 20.08
CA LYS A 76 -1.46 23.57 20.82
C LYS A 76 -0.26 23.83 19.93
N GLU A 77 0.13 22.86 19.11
CA GLU A 77 1.23 22.99 18.16
C GLU A 77 0.98 24.17 17.21
N TYR A 78 -0.22 24.27 16.63
CA TYR A 78 -0.54 25.34 15.67
C TYR A 78 -1.16 26.60 16.30
N ALA A 79 -1.10 26.74 17.63
CA ALA A 79 -1.63 27.91 18.32
C ALA A 79 -0.97 29.21 17.83
N GLY A 80 -1.77 30.20 17.45
CA GLY A 80 -1.31 31.49 16.94
C GLY A 80 -0.89 31.48 15.46
N ILE A 81 -1.16 30.41 14.71
CA ILE A 81 -0.93 30.34 13.26
C ILE A 81 -2.28 30.43 12.53
N ASP A 82 -2.69 31.64 12.16
CA ASP A 82 -4.03 31.90 11.58
C ASP A 82 -4.33 31.15 10.27
N ARG A 83 -3.28 30.76 9.54
CA ARG A 83 -3.38 29.99 8.29
C ARG A 83 -3.42 28.46 8.49
N ALA A 84 -3.39 27.99 9.74
CA ALA A 84 -3.52 26.58 10.09
C ALA A 84 -4.93 26.31 10.63
N HIS A 85 -5.70 25.51 9.89
CA HIS A 85 -7.08 25.16 10.20
C HIS A 85 -7.14 23.73 10.71
N CYS A 86 -7.07 23.56 12.04
CA CYS A 86 -7.17 22.26 12.68
C CYS A 86 -8.64 21.83 12.84
N ILE A 87 -8.99 20.62 12.39
CA ILE A 87 -10.34 20.05 12.47
C ILE A 87 -10.31 18.72 13.21
N SER A 88 -11.20 18.57 14.20
CA SER A 88 -11.43 17.28 14.84
C SER A 88 -12.53 16.53 14.08
N ALA A 89 -12.16 15.53 13.28
CA ALA A 89 -13.11 14.76 12.49
C ALA A 89 -12.59 13.35 12.18
N PHE A 90 -13.50 12.37 12.25
CA PHE A 90 -13.29 11.04 11.69
C PHE A 90 -13.77 11.05 10.24
N VAL A 91 -12.88 11.28 9.29
CA VAL A 91 -13.23 11.38 7.87
C VAL A 91 -13.76 10.06 7.34
N SER A 92 -14.69 10.14 6.39
CA SER A 92 -15.30 8.98 5.73
C SER A 92 -15.32 9.18 4.21
N PHE A 93 -15.65 8.13 3.48
CA PHE A 93 -15.84 8.17 2.02
C PHE A 93 -17.28 8.52 1.61
N GLU A 94 -18.17 8.79 2.58
CA GLU A 94 -19.58 9.15 2.37
C GLU A 94 -20.17 9.89 3.58
N GLY A 95 -21.40 10.39 3.43
CA GLY A 95 -22.13 11.05 4.51
C GLY A 95 -21.61 12.45 4.83
N GLU A 96 -21.87 12.92 6.05
CA GLU A 96 -21.47 14.27 6.53
C GLU A 96 -19.96 14.42 6.76
N ASP A 97 -19.26 13.30 6.91
CA ASP A 97 -17.81 13.23 7.13
C ASP A 97 -17.03 12.96 5.82
N ALA A 98 -17.73 12.96 4.67
CA ALA A 98 -17.09 12.93 3.36
C ALA A 98 -16.17 14.13 3.17
N LEU A 99 -15.00 13.91 2.56
CA LEU A 99 -13.97 14.96 2.44
C LEU A 99 -14.47 16.22 1.75
N ASP A 100 -15.25 16.13 0.69
CA ASP A 100 -15.78 17.32 0.00
C ASP A 100 -16.58 18.22 0.96
N ARG A 101 -17.31 17.62 1.91
CA ARG A 101 -18.08 18.35 2.92
C ARG A 101 -17.21 18.90 4.04
N VAL A 102 -16.21 18.14 4.48
CA VAL A 102 -15.26 18.58 5.50
C VAL A 102 -14.44 19.76 4.96
N PHE A 103 -13.93 19.65 3.73
CA PHE A 103 -13.16 20.70 3.07
C PHE A 103 -14.01 21.93 2.76
N ALA A 104 -15.30 21.79 2.47
CA ALA A 104 -16.19 22.94 2.24
C ALA A 104 -16.40 23.83 3.49
N ARG A 105 -16.01 23.36 4.67
CA ARG A 105 -16.07 24.14 5.93
C ARG A 105 -14.84 25.02 6.15
N THR A 106 -13.87 24.99 5.24
CA THR A 106 -12.61 25.73 5.35
C THR A 106 -12.44 26.69 4.16
N PRO A 107 -11.50 27.64 4.24
CA PRO A 107 -11.11 28.46 3.09
C PRO A 107 -10.29 27.71 2.02
N LEU A 108 -10.18 26.37 2.10
CA LEU A 108 -9.36 25.58 1.17
C LEU A 108 -9.82 25.76 -0.30
N PRO A 109 -8.91 26.17 -1.20
CA PRO A 109 -9.22 26.25 -2.63
C PRO A 109 -9.53 24.87 -3.22
N LYS A 110 -10.43 24.82 -4.22
CA LYS A 110 -10.75 23.57 -4.93
C LYS A 110 -9.53 22.97 -5.65
N ASP A 111 -8.61 23.83 -6.12
CA ASP A 111 -7.38 23.46 -6.83
C ASP A 111 -6.10 23.57 -5.96
N PHE A 112 -6.21 23.27 -4.66
CA PHE A 112 -5.08 23.36 -3.71
C PHE A 112 -3.85 22.51 -4.10
N ASP A 113 -2.74 22.71 -3.39
CA ASP A 113 -1.43 22.23 -3.87
C ASP A 113 -1.10 20.81 -3.42
N LEU A 114 -1.12 20.53 -2.12
CA LEU A 114 -0.67 19.24 -1.56
C LEU A 114 -1.77 18.56 -0.75
N PHE A 115 -2.05 17.30 -1.05
CA PHE A 115 -2.92 16.45 -0.25
C PHE A 115 -2.14 15.25 0.30
N SER A 116 -1.90 15.21 1.61
CA SER A 116 -1.29 14.09 2.34
C SER A 116 -2.39 13.25 3.00
N LEU A 117 -2.45 11.96 2.68
CA LEU A 117 -3.41 11.00 3.24
C LEU A 117 -2.67 9.87 3.95
N ASP A 118 -2.85 9.83 5.27
CA ASP A 118 -2.37 8.76 6.13
C ASP A 118 -3.37 8.62 7.28
N ILE A 119 -4.29 7.65 7.20
CA ILE A 119 -5.33 7.44 8.21
C ILE A 119 -5.38 5.97 8.66
N ASP A 120 -4.25 5.29 8.54
CA ASP A 120 -4.05 3.87 8.85
C ASP A 120 -5.03 2.92 8.11
N GLY A 121 -5.63 3.35 7.00
CA GLY A 121 -6.58 2.59 6.19
C GLY A 121 -7.72 3.41 5.57
N ASN A 122 -8.29 2.90 4.48
CA ASN A 122 -9.35 3.53 3.65
C ASN A 122 -8.92 4.74 2.82
N GLU A 123 -7.64 5.07 2.73
CA GLU A 123 -7.10 6.15 1.87
C GLU A 123 -7.59 6.01 0.43
N TYR A 124 -7.64 4.79 -0.10
CA TYR A 124 -8.17 4.50 -1.43
C TYR A 124 -9.62 4.96 -1.58
N HIS A 125 -10.49 4.56 -0.65
CA HIS A 125 -11.93 4.85 -0.72
C HIS A 125 -12.23 6.32 -0.51
N VAL A 126 -11.47 6.94 0.39
CA VAL A 126 -11.52 8.36 0.71
C VAL A 126 -11.08 9.19 -0.49
N TRP A 127 -9.91 8.89 -1.08
CA TRP A 127 -9.43 9.58 -2.28
C TRP A 127 -10.33 9.32 -3.50
N GLU A 128 -10.84 8.10 -3.67
CA GLU A 128 -11.80 7.77 -4.72
C GLU A 128 -13.06 8.66 -4.62
N SER A 129 -13.58 8.84 -3.40
CA SER A 129 -14.80 9.62 -3.14
C SER A 129 -14.64 11.13 -3.32
N LEU A 130 -13.42 11.67 -3.23
CA LEU A 130 -13.17 13.11 -3.38
C LEU A 130 -13.48 13.57 -4.81
N ALA A 131 -14.50 14.39 -5.00
CA ALA A 131 -14.99 14.77 -6.32
C ALA A 131 -14.82 16.26 -6.62
N ASP A 132 -15.05 17.13 -5.64
CA ASP A 132 -15.09 18.58 -5.88
C ASP A 132 -13.71 19.22 -5.82
N TYR A 133 -12.78 18.61 -5.08
CA TYR A 133 -11.43 19.10 -4.94
C TYR A 133 -10.45 18.31 -5.77
N ARG A 134 -9.45 19.01 -6.29
CA ARG A 134 -8.41 18.46 -7.13
C ARG A 134 -7.08 19.00 -6.61
N PRO A 135 -6.33 18.30 -5.76
CA PRO A 135 -4.98 18.74 -5.39
C PRO A 135 -4.02 18.72 -6.58
N ARG A 136 -2.91 19.45 -6.52
CA ARG A 136 -1.84 19.39 -7.55
C ARG A 136 -0.92 18.19 -7.35
N VAL A 137 -0.68 17.83 -6.10
CA VAL A 137 0.12 16.69 -5.64
C VAL A 137 -0.69 15.90 -4.60
N VAL A 138 -0.70 14.58 -4.73
CA VAL A 138 -1.27 13.67 -3.73
C VAL A 138 -0.15 12.78 -3.19
N VAL A 139 -0.04 12.69 -1.89
CA VAL A 139 0.80 11.75 -1.16
C VAL A 139 -0.12 10.82 -0.41
N VAL A 140 0.01 9.52 -0.63
CA VAL A 140 -0.89 8.53 -0.04
C VAL A 140 -0.11 7.33 0.47
N GLU A 141 -0.42 6.92 1.71
CA GLU A 141 0.14 5.71 2.30
C GLU A 141 -0.41 4.46 1.58
N PHE A 142 0.47 3.49 1.32
CA PHE A 142 0.12 2.19 0.78
C PHE A 142 0.72 1.08 1.63
N ASN A 143 0.14 -0.12 1.53
CA ASN A 143 0.64 -1.27 2.25
C ASN A 143 1.89 -1.85 1.55
N GLN A 144 3.06 -1.59 2.15
CA GLN A 144 4.38 -1.96 1.66
C GLN A 144 4.67 -3.46 1.64
N THR A 145 3.83 -4.26 2.31
CA THR A 145 3.93 -5.73 2.29
C THR A 145 3.32 -6.33 1.02
N ILE A 146 2.46 -5.59 0.31
CA ILE A 146 1.76 -6.07 -0.89
C ILE A 146 2.66 -5.95 -2.12
N PRO A 147 2.90 -7.04 -2.87
CA PRO A 147 3.73 -6.99 -4.06
C PRO A 147 3.24 -6.05 -5.16
N ASN A 148 4.18 -5.48 -5.92
CA ASN A 148 3.92 -4.55 -7.02
C ASN A 148 3.04 -5.13 -8.13
N ASP A 149 3.02 -6.45 -8.31
CA ASP A 149 2.22 -7.15 -9.31
C ASP A 149 0.80 -7.50 -8.82
N VAL A 150 0.47 -7.17 -7.57
CA VAL A 150 -0.84 -7.45 -6.97
C VAL A 150 -1.68 -6.17 -6.93
N THR A 151 -2.90 -6.25 -7.46
CA THR A 151 -3.95 -5.26 -7.21
C THR A 151 -4.80 -5.76 -6.05
N PHE A 152 -4.69 -5.09 -4.90
CA PHE A 152 -5.51 -5.33 -3.72
C PHE A 152 -6.06 -4.01 -3.20
N ILE A 153 -7.35 -3.99 -2.91
CA ILE A 153 -8.07 -2.89 -2.27
C ILE A 153 -8.84 -3.53 -1.12
N GLN A 154 -8.65 -3.02 0.09
CA GLN A 154 -9.44 -3.48 1.23
C GLN A 154 -10.96 -3.26 0.99
N PRO A 155 -11.84 -4.06 1.60
CA PRO A 155 -13.28 -3.80 1.59
C PRO A 155 -13.62 -2.34 1.92
N ARG A 156 -14.64 -1.78 1.25
CA ARG A 156 -15.13 -0.42 1.49
C ARG A 156 -15.91 -0.35 2.80
N ASP A 157 -15.19 -0.30 3.90
CA ASP A 157 -15.72 -0.30 5.26
C ASP A 157 -14.72 0.41 6.19
N MET A 158 -15.17 1.49 6.84
CA MET A 158 -14.35 2.29 7.76
C MET A 158 -13.86 1.52 9.01
N ARG A 159 -14.30 0.27 9.20
CA ARG A 159 -13.85 -0.63 10.29
C ARG A 159 -12.75 -1.60 9.85
N VAL A 160 -12.37 -1.59 8.58
CA VAL A 160 -11.35 -2.49 8.02
C VAL A 160 -10.03 -1.74 7.83
N PHE A 161 -8.94 -2.36 8.29
CA PHE A 161 -7.59 -1.82 8.29
C PHE A 161 -6.63 -2.89 7.72
N GLN A 162 -6.70 -3.09 6.40
CA GLN A 162 -5.85 -4.05 5.67
C GLN A 162 -4.88 -3.36 4.71
N GLY A 163 -5.09 -2.06 4.48
CA GLY A 163 -4.34 -1.25 3.53
C GLY A 163 -4.70 -1.55 2.08
N THR A 164 -4.00 -0.88 1.17
CA THR A 164 -4.22 -0.98 -0.27
C THR A 164 -2.88 -1.12 -0.98
N SER A 165 -2.86 -1.88 -2.08
CA SER A 165 -1.66 -2.05 -2.92
C SER A 165 -1.28 -0.76 -3.65
N LEU A 166 0.02 -0.53 -3.85
CA LEU A 166 0.51 0.57 -4.69
C LEU A 166 -0.09 0.54 -6.11
N ARG A 167 -0.24 -0.65 -6.69
CA ARG A 167 -0.85 -0.83 -8.03
C ARG A 167 -2.28 -0.28 -8.08
N ALA A 168 -3.10 -0.55 -7.06
CA ALA A 168 -4.47 -0.02 -7.00
C ALA A 168 -4.49 1.51 -6.93
N PHE A 169 -3.58 2.14 -6.18
CA PHE A 169 -3.44 3.60 -6.17
C PHE A 169 -3.01 4.17 -7.52
N ILE A 170 -2.11 3.50 -8.25
CA ILE A 170 -1.74 3.92 -9.61
C ILE A 170 -2.95 3.87 -10.55
N GLU A 171 -3.74 2.80 -10.48
CA GLU A 171 -4.97 2.68 -11.27
C GLU A 171 -5.98 3.77 -10.90
N LEU A 172 -6.18 4.06 -9.61
CA LEU A 172 -7.05 5.15 -9.14
C LEU A 172 -6.54 6.52 -9.59
N GLY A 173 -5.26 6.82 -9.39
CA GLY A 173 -4.61 8.05 -9.81
C GLY A 173 -4.84 8.32 -11.30
N LYS A 174 -4.63 7.31 -12.16
CA LYS A 174 -4.91 7.42 -13.60
C LYS A 174 -6.36 7.75 -13.91
N ARG A 175 -7.33 7.10 -13.23
CA ARG A 175 -8.77 7.42 -13.39
C ARG A 175 -9.09 8.85 -12.96
N LYS A 176 -8.40 9.37 -11.94
CA LYS A 176 -8.59 10.73 -11.41
C LYS A 176 -7.72 11.79 -12.12
N GLY A 177 -6.94 11.42 -13.14
CA GLY A 177 -6.12 12.35 -13.91
C GLY A 177 -4.78 12.71 -13.26
N TYR A 178 -4.17 11.74 -12.57
CA TYR A 178 -2.85 11.84 -11.94
C TYR A 178 -1.90 10.77 -12.47
N GLU A 179 -0.59 11.03 -12.34
CA GLU A 179 0.49 10.11 -12.68
C GLU A 179 1.41 9.93 -11.47
N LEU A 180 1.90 8.71 -11.26
CA LEU A 180 2.89 8.41 -10.23
C LEU A 180 4.23 9.05 -10.61
N VAL A 181 4.88 9.72 -9.66
CA VAL A 181 6.21 10.33 -9.85
C VAL A 181 7.28 9.76 -8.93
N ALA A 182 6.89 9.23 -7.77
CA ALA A 182 7.80 8.56 -6.84
C ALA A 182 6.99 7.61 -5.95
N ALA A 183 7.67 6.62 -5.37
CA ALA A 183 7.15 5.84 -4.27
C ALA A 183 8.33 5.48 -3.35
N ASN A 184 8.26 5.88 -2.08
CA ASN A 184 9.23 5.45 -1.08
C ASN A 184 8.72 4.16 -0.41
N GLU A 185 9.20 3.88 0.80
CA GLU A 185 8.88 2.67 1.56
C GLU A 185 7.38 2.51 1.82
N VAL A 186 6.66 3.59 2.16
CA VAL A 186 5.26 3.54 2.61
C VAL A 186 4.33 4.49 1.85
N ASN A 187 4.87 5.53 1.19
CA ASN A 187 4.11 6.59 0.55
C ASN A 187 4.30 6.62 -0.98
N ALA A 188 3.20 6.87 -1.69
CA ALA A 188 3.15 7.07 -3.13
C ALA A 188 2.86 8.53 -3.46
N PHE A 189 3.64 9.11 -4.37
CA PHE A 189 3.55 10.51 -4.76
C PHE A 189 2.99 10.62 -6.18
N PHE A 190 1.87 11.33 -6.30
CA PHE A 190 1.18 11.55 -7.55
C PHE A 190 1.14 13.03 -7.88
N VAL A 191 1.27 13.38 -9.16
CA VAL A 191 1.03 14.74 -9.66
C VAL A 191 -0.08 14.71 -10.68
N ARG A 192 -0.80 15.81 -10.85
CA ARG A 192 -1.78 15.93 -11.95
C ARG A 192 -1.11 15.64 -13.29
N LYS A 193 -1.82 14.95 -14.18
CA LYS A 193 -1.31 14.50 -15.48
C LYS A 193 -0.71 15.64 -16.31
N GLU A 194 -1.31 16.83 -16.28
CA GLU A 194 -0.81 18.01 -17.00
C GLU A 194 0.53 18.55 -16.45
N LEU A 195 0.90 18.21 -15.21
CA LEU A 195 2.15 18.61 -14.57
C LEU A 195 3.25 17.54 -14.71
N PHE A 196 2.87 16.29 -15.00
CA PHE A 196 3.78 15.13 -15.06
C PHE A 196 4.98 15.35 -16.00
N LEU A 197 4.76 15.94 -17.18
CA LEU A 197 5.85 16.17 -18.14
C LEU A 197 6.98 17.05 -17.57
N LYS A 198 6.68 17.95 -16.63
CA LYS A 198 7.70 18.78 -15.97
C LYS A 198 8.64 17.96 -15.10
N CYS A 199 8.17 16.83 -14.57
CA CYS A 199 8.96 15.95 -13.72
C CYS A 199 10.14 15.32 -14.47
N GLY A 200 10.11 15.23 -15.80
CA GLY A 200 11.21 14.67 -16.59
C GLY A 200 11.41 13.16 -16.39
N ILE A 201 10.36 12.45 -15.97
CA ILE A 201 10.34 11.00 -15.75
C ILE A 201 10.03 10.32 -17.09
N THR A 202 10.96 9.47 -17.55
CA THR A 202 10.82 8.77 -18.84
C THR A 202 10.16 7.39 -18.72
N ASP A 203 10.26 6.78 -17.54
CA ASP A 203 9.61 5.50 -17.21
C ASP A 203 8.97 5.64 -15.82
N ASN A 204 7.64 5.70 -15.79
CA ASN A 204 6.86 5.74 -14.56
C ASN A 204 6.20 4.40 -14.24
N SER A 205 6.74 3.29 -14.76
CA SER A 205 6.31 1.96 -14.37
C SER A 205 6.56 1.73 -12.88
N ILE A 206 5.68 0.94 -12.26
CA ILE A 206 5.71 0.68 -10.82
C ILE A 206 7.06 0.09 -10.36
N ASP A 207 7.69 -0.75 -11.18
CA ASP A 207 8.98 -1.37 -10.84
C ASP A 207 10.17 -0.43 -11.05
N ALA A 208 10.03 0.61 -11.89
CA ALA A 208 11.03 1.66 -12.02
C ALA A 208 10.97 2.66 -10.85
N LEU A 209 9.77 3.01 -10.38
CA LEU A 209 9.56 4.05 -9.37
C LEU A 209 9.51 3.56 -7.92
N HIS A 210 9.10 2.31 -7.71
CA HIS A 210 9.14 1.68 -6.40
C HIS A 210 10.15 0.54 -6.51
N THR A 211 11.31 0.62 -5.86
CA THR A 211 12.34 -0.42 -5.92
C THR A 211 12.52 -1.16 -4.59
N ASP A 212 11.97 -0.62 -3.49
CA ASP A 212 11.99 -1.29 -2.19
C ASP A 212 11.04 -2.49 -2.18
N ARG A 213 11.55 -3.63 -1.70
CA ARG A 213 10.86 -4.92 -1.65
C ARG A 213 11.11 -5.63 -0.31
N GLN A 214 11.67 -4.94 0.68
CA GLN A 214 12.18 -5.56 1.91
C GLN A 214 11.09 -6.27 2.74
N TYR A 215 9.83 -5.84 2.65
CA TYR A 215 8.71 -6.43 3.39
C TYR A 215 7.89 -7.47 2.62
N GLN A 216 8.31 -7.84 1.40
CA GLN A 216 7.54 -8.79 0.60
C GLN A 216 7.80 -10.23 1.03
N THR A 217 6.71 -11.00 1.19
CA THR A 217 6.76 -12.45 1.43
C THR A 217 6.34 -13.21 0.17
N LYS A 218 7.22 -14.03 -0.38
CA LYS A 218 6.94 -14.90 -1.53
C LYS A 218 6.60 -16.31 -1.06
N LEU A 219 5.40 -16.79 -1.36
CA LEU A 219 4.98 -18.18 -1.13
C LEU A 219 5.25 -19.02 -2.39
N PHE A 220 5.89 -20.18 -2.22
CA PHE A 220 6.15 -21.13 -3.30
C PHE A 220 6.00 -22.59 -2.83
N GLN A 221 5.89 -23.52 -3.77
CA GLN A 221 5.65 -24.94 -3.49
C GLN A 221 6.80 -25.82 -3.99
N LEU A 222 7.14 -26.84 -3.21
CA LEU A 222 8.09 -27.89 -3.59
C LEU A 222 7.35 -29.10 -4.19
N TYR A 223 8.09 -29.96 -4.89
CA TYR A 223 7.52 -31.14 -5.56
C TYR A 223 6.79 -32.11 -4.62
N ASP A 224 7.18 -32.16 -3.35
CA ASP A 224 6.55 -33.00 -2.34
C ASP A 224 5.26 -32.40 -1.73
N GLY A 225 4.86 -31.21 -2.19
CA GLY A 225 3.71 -30.47 -1.68
C GLY A 225 4.02 -29.59 -0.47
N THR A 226 5.29 -29.47 -0.05
CA THR A 226 5.69 -28.54 1.00
C THR A 226 5.58 -27.10 0.50
N LEU A 227 4.85 -26.25 1.23
CA LEU A 227 4.85 -24.81 0.98
C LEU A 227 6.05 -24.15 1.69
N ARG A 228 6.66 -23.15 1.06
CA ARG A 228 7.80 -22.41 1.60
C ARG A 228 7.60 -20.93 1.36
N ILE A 229 8.15 -20.11 2.26
CA ILE A 229 8.24 -18.66 2.08
C ILE A 229 9.68 -18.23 1.84
N SER A 230 9.87 -17.10 1.18
CA SER A 230 11.14 -16.38 1.02
C SER A 230 10.88 -14.88 1.06
N GLY A 231 11.86 -14.09 1.50
CA GLY A 231 11.69 -12.65 1.76
C GLY A 231 11.34 -12.39 3.22
N TYR A 232 10.46 -11.43 3.48
CA TYR A 232 10.06 -11.05 4.83
C TYR A 232 9.27 -12.19 5.49
N ASP A 233 9.71 -12.67 6.64
CA ASP A 233 9.19 -13.87 7.31
C ASP A 233 8.43 -13.54 8.60
N ARG A 234 7.95 -12.31 8.76
CA ARG A 234 7.27 -11.83 9.97
C ARG A 234 5.96 -11.12 9.62
N LEU A 235 5.01 -11.12 10.56
CA LEU A 235 3.81 -10.29 10.53
C LEU A 235 4.22 -8.88 10.98
N LEU A 236 4.41 -7.97 10.02
CA LEU A 236 5.04 -6.65 10.22
C LEU A 236 4.51 -5.91 11.47
N TRP A 237 3.20 -5.64 11.52
CA TRP A 237 2.56 -4.89 12.61
C TRP A 237 2.44 -5.66 13.94
N HIS A 238 2.58 -6.99 13.94
CA HIS A 238 2.48 -7.80 15.16
C HIS A 238 3.85 -8.25 15.67
N ASN A 239 4.91 -8.03 14.90
CA ASN A 239 6.28 -8.42 15.21
C ASN A 239 6.42 -9.93 15.52
N LEU A 240 5.63 -10.78 14.87
CA LEU A 240 5.63 -12.25 15.06
C LEU A 240 6.16 -12.98 13.82
N PRO A 241 7.02 -13.99 13.96
CA PRO A 241 7.46 -14.80 12.81
C PRO A 241 6.29 -15.60 12.22
N ILE A 242 6.31 -15.79 10.91
CA ILE A 242 5.35 -16.63 10.18
C ILE A 242 5.68 -18.09 10.44
N ASP A 243 4.77 -18.80 11.11
CA ASP A 243 4.89 -20.25 11.31
C ASP A 243 4.55 -20.99 10.01
N ILE A 244 5.60 -21.35 9.27
CA ILE A 244 5.48 -22.04 7.99
C ILE A 244 4.77 -23.39 8.09
N GLU A 245 4.78 -24.06 9.25
CA GLU A 245 4.09 -25.33 9.43
C GLU A 245 2.58 -25.15 9.53
N LYS A 246 2.11 -24.03 10.08
CA LYS A 246 0.67 -23.68 10.10
C LYS A 246 0.12 -23.33 8.72
N LEU A 247 0.98 -22.94 7.78
CA LEU A 247 0.58 -22.69 6.39
C LEU A 247 0.43 -23.97 5.55
N GLN A 248 0.88 -25.12 6.07
CA GLN A 248 0.92 -26.35 5.27
C GLN A 248 -0.47 -26.96 5.12
N VAL A 249 -0.84 -27.25 3.87
CA VAL A 249 -2.07 -28.01 3.58
C VAL A 249 -1.88 -29.50 3.90
N LEU A 250 -0.69 -30.05 3.60
CA LEU A 250 -0.37 -31.46 3.86
C LEU A 250 0.32 -31.63 5.24
N PRO A 251 -0.08 -32.62 6.06
CA PRO A 251 0.69 -32.98 7.23
C PRO A 251 2.07 -33.53 6.81
N ARG A 252 3.10 -33.34 7.65
CA ARG A 252 4.50 -33.75 7.36
C ARG A 252 4.63 -35.16 6.76
N ARG A 253 3.89 -36.14 7.30
CA ARG A 253 3.92 -37.54 6.83
C ARG A 253 3.45 -37.74 5.38
N ALA A 254 2.63 -36.82 4.87
CA ALA A 254 2.04 -36.87 3.53
C ALA A 254 2.80 -36.02 2.50
N ARG A 255 3.81 -35.22 2.92
CA ARG A 255 4.65 -34.42 2.02
C ARG A 255 5.66 -35.32 1.32
N ARG A 256 5.27 -35.84 0.16
CA ARG A 256 6.06 -36.76 -0.67
C ARG A 256 5.76 -36.49 -2.13
N TYR A 257 6.78 -36.52 -2.99
CA TYR A 257 6.60 -36.34 -4.42
C TYR A 257 5.66 -37.43 -4.99
N PRO A 258 4.50 -37.08 -5.59
CA PRO A 258 3.53 -38.10 -6.02
C PRO A 258 4.06 -39.07 -7.09
N ALA A 259 4.96 -38.60 -7.94
CA ALA A 259 5.55 -39.40 -9.01
C ALA A 259 6.82 -40.15 -8.57
N HIS A 260 7.11 -40.22 -7.27
CA HIS A 260 8.30 -40.86 -6.71
C HIS A 260 8.61 -42.20 -7.41
N ILE A 261 9.73 -42.22 -8.11
CA ILE A 261 10.33 -43.43 -8.64
C ILE A 261 11.00 -44.10 -7.45
N ASP A 262 10.55 -45.30 -7.11
CA ASP A 262 11.13 -46.06 -6.00
C ASP A 262 12.63 -46.26 -6.23
N GLU A 263 13.49 -45.94 -5.27
CA GLU A 263 14.94 -46.17 -5.40
C GLU A 263 15.26 -47.67 -5.50
N ASN A 264 14.38 -48.51 -4.96
CA ASN A 264 14.48 -49.96 -5.05
C ASN A 264 14.06 -50.47 -6.44
N SER A 265 15.01 -51.07 -7.16
CA SER A 265 14.81 -51.62 -8.51
C SER A 265 13.71 -52.68 -8.57
N ALA A 266 13.58 -53.54 -7.56
CA ALA A 266 12.55 -54.57 -7.51
C ALA A 266 11.14 -53.95 -7.40
N VAL A 267 10.99 -52.90 -6.59
CA VAL A 267 9.71 -52.20 -6.44
C VAL A 267 9.33 -51.47 -7.73
N ARG A 268 10.30 -50.90 -8.45
CA ARG A 268 10.08 -50.33 -9.80
C ARG A 268 9.59 -51.38 -10.79
N THR A 269 10.27 -52.53 -10.85
CA THR A 269 9.91 -53.64 -11.75
C THR A 269 8.53 -54.19 -11.44
N PHE A 270 8.19 -54.33 -10.15
CA PHE A 270 6.85 -54.73 -9.74
C PHE A 270 5.80 -53.68 -10.15
N LYS A 271 6.02 -52.39 -9.85
CA LYS A 271 5.13 -51.29 -10.24
C LYS A 271 4.94 -51.24 -11.77
N TYR A 272 5.98 -51.52 -12.55
CA TYR A 272 5.93 -51.60 -14.01
C TYR A 272 4.97 -52.68 -14.49
N TRP A 273 5.11 -53.91 -13.98
CA TRP A 273 4.21 -55.01 -14.35
C TRP A 273 2.78 -54.78 -13.86
N ALA A 274 2.61 -54.27 -12.64
CA ALA A 274 1.29 -53.93 -12.10
C ALA A 274 0.57 -52.86 -12.93
N ARG A 275 1.29 -51.87 -13.49
CA ARG A 275 0.76 -50.84 -14.38
C ARG A 275 0.29 -51.39 -15.74
N LYS A 276 0.80 -52.54 -16.16
CA LYS A 276 0.43 -53.22 -17.41
C LYS A 276 -0.78 -54.16 -17.28
N LEU A 277 -1.28 -54.38 -16.06
CA LEU A 277 -2.46 -55.21 -15.84
C LEU A 277 -3.71 -54.52 -16.41
N PRO A 278 -4.63 -55.25 -17.08
CA PRO A 278 -5.76 -54.67 -17.80
C PRO A 278 -6.74 -53.88 -16.91
N PHE A 279 -6.75 -54.16 -15.60
CA PHE A 279 -7.60 -53.48 -14.61
C PHE A 279 -6.93 -52.26 -13.94
N TYR A 280 -5.67 -51.95 -14.26
CA TYR A 280 -4.95 -50.82 -13.67
C TYR A 280 -5.67 -49.45 -13.85
N PRO A 281 -6.30 -49.14 -15.01
CA PRO A 281 -7.07 -47.91 -15.18
C PRO A 281 -8.23 -47.77 -14.19
N PHE A 282 -8.88 -48.89 -13.83
CA PHE A 282 -9.95 -48.93 -12.83
C PHE A 282 -9.41 -48.62 -11.42
N VAL A 283 -8.25 -49.18 -11.07
CA VAL A 283 -7.55 -48.89 -9.80
C VAL A 283 -7.14 -47.43 -9.69
N GLN A 284 -6.70 -46.79 -10.78
CA GLN A 284 -6.39 -45.36 -10.80
C GLN A 284 -7.64 -44.49 -10.57
N ARG A 285 -8.77 -44.85 -11.19
CA ARG A 285 -10.05 -44.14 -11.04
C ARG A 285 -10.55 -44.18 -9.60
N MET A 286 -10.47 -45.35 -8.96
CA MET A 286 -10.80 -45.55 -7.54
C MET A 286 -9.89 -44.75 -6.60
N ARG A 287 -8.59 -44.68 -6.87
CA ARG A 287 -7.65 -43.85 -6.09
C ARG A 287 -7.96 -42.35 -6.18
N LYS A 288 -8.31 -41.87 -7.38
CA LYS A 288 -8.66 -40.47 -7.61
C LYS A 288 -9.93 -40.06 -6.84
N LEU A 289 -10.94 -40.94 -6.82
CA LEU A 289 -12.17 -40.76 -6.04
C LEU A 289 -11.89 -40.73 -4.53
N ARG A 290 -11.03 -41.63 -4.03
CA ARG A 290 -10.65 -41.68 -2.62
C ARG A 290 -9.83 -40.47 -2.19
N MET A 291 -9.00 -39.91 -3.06
CA MET A 291 -8.32 -38.65 -2.76
C MET A 291 -9.33 -37.52 -2.65
N GLN A 292 -10.28 -37.39 -3.58
CA GLN A 292 -11.31 -36.35 -3.53
C GLN A 292 -12.21 -36.40 -2.28
N SER A 293 -12.44 -37.59 -1.71
CA SER A 293 -13.25 -37.74 -0.47
C SER A 293 -12.47 -37.44 0.82
N VAL A 294 -11.14 -37.36 0.78
CA VAL A 294 -10.30 -37.03 1.94
C VAL A 294 -10.14 -35.51 2.11
N TRP A 295 -10.53 -34.73 1.10
CA TRP A 295 -10.40 -33.27 1.05
C TRP A 295 -11.76 -32.54 0.96
N LYS A 296 -12.87 -33.22 1.27
CA LYS A 296 -14.15 -32.62 1.66
C LYS A 296 -14.30 -32.73 3.17
#